data_AF-A0A6J4K7F4-F1
#
_entry.id   AF-A0A6J4K7F4-F1
#
_cell.length_a   1.000
_cell.length_b   1.000
_cell.length_c   1.000
_cell.angle_alpha   90.00
_cell.angle_beta   90.00
_cell.angle_gamma   90.00
#
_symmetry.space_group_name_H-M   'P 1'
#
loop_
_entity.id
_entity.type
_entity.pdbx_description
1 polymer ?
#
loop_
_entity_poly.entity_id
_entity_poly.type
_entity_poly.pdbx_seq_one_letter_code
_entity_poly.pdbx_strand_id
1 'polypeptide(L)'
;MAVGMVMVLAAVASGAEAQGVRGQVWAADGSSVAGLRVEVSGGAWADSAVTDAAGRFAVARGAEAGDDSLRVVVDAADPAERVFHPSVAVVAKAQGDDEVRMVLVPRRWKIAGGSLAGSVVPVSVVRGFTPTCRGCASGFFRRAVANLAGARSSTVPAWRPGSFPLRVAFDHEYTSERITGRDSAAFWRDAAELESLVGMRLFRPARFVDTEPGEDHDPDDVVLVWVERGLRAAGLGSVTYSGGGDIGYGAVRLHNTISFTRSQVPGLIAHELVHTLGVGHTCSWYSVMADVTICPLQRSPAPTAEDVAYLQVHLAMGRLQRDHRARWGLDAALRGEQEMRVPNTTLAGMK
;
A
#
# COMPACT_ATOMS: atom_id res chain seq x y z
N MET A 1 37.24 52.73 31.85
CA MET A 1 37.58 51.31 31.55
C MET A 1 36.99 50.44 32.64
N ALA A 2 35.98 49.65 32.30
CA ALA A 2 35.53 48.48 33.07
C ALA A 2 34.70 47.64 32.09
N VAL A 3 35.30 46.55 31.57
CA VAL A 3 34.63 45.57 30.72
C VAL A 3 34.01 44.53 31.64
N GLY A 4 32.69 44.51 31.72
CA GLY A 4 31.93 43.50 32.47
C GLY A 4 31.87 42.20 31.68
N MET A 5 32.56 41.17 32.17
CA MET A 5 32.56 39.82 31.64
C MET A 5 31.27 39.12 32.10
N VAL A 6 30.33 38.87 31.18
CA VAL A 6 29.14 38.05 31.45
C VAL A 6 29.56 36.58 31.35
N MET A 7 29.61 35.90 32.50
CA MET A 7 29.69 34.43 32.54
C MET A 7 28.36 33.84 32.05
N VAL A 8 28.39 33.19 30.89
CA VAL A 8 27.34 32.25 30.48
C VAL A 8 27.62 30.93 31.17
N LEU A 9 26.86 30.63 32.22
CA LEU A 9 26.84 29.30 32.85
C LEU A 9 26.17 28.33 31.87
N ALA A 10 26.99 27.55 31.16
CA ALA A 10 26.54 26.35 30.47
C ALA A 10 26.22 25.29 31.55
N ALA A 11 24.94 25.09 31.83
CA ALA A 11 24.49 23.94 32.60
C ALA A 11 24.71 22.68 31.73
N VAL A 12 25.75 21.93 32.04
CA VAL A 12 25.95 20.58 31.52
C VAL A 12 24.93 19.69 32.24
N ALA A 13 23.76 19.49 31.62
CA ALA A 13 22.78 18.54 32.11
C ALA A 13 23.33 17.11 31.96
N SER A 14 23.62 16.49 33.09
CA SER A 14 24.02 15.11 33.22
C SER A 14 22.88 14.16 32.82
N GLY A 15 23.04 13.46 31.71
CA GLY A 15 22.93 12.00 31.63
C GLY A 15 21.70 11.27 32.20
N ALA A 16 20.50 11.83 32.12
CA ALA A 16 19.27 11.04 32.14
C ALA A 16 18.70 11.04 30.72
N GLU A 17 18.73 9.89 30.02
CA GLU A 17 17.95 9.74 28.80
C GLU A 17 16.49 10.02 29.17
N ALA A 18 15.96 11.16 28.73
CA ALA A 18 14.55 11.44 28.87
C ALA A 18 13.78 10.32 28.16
N GLN A 19 13.11 9.47 28.95
CA GLN A 19 12.12 8.52 28.46
C GLN A 19 11.10 9.34 27.66
N GLY A 20 10.93 9.02 26.38
CA GLY A 20 10.15 9.84 25.46
C GLY A 20 9.81 9.06 24.20
N VAL A 21 8.70 9.40 23.56
CA VAL A 21 8.32 8.79 22.29
C VAL A 21 9.10 9.47 21.18
N ARG A 22 9.93 8.71 20.49
CA ARG A 22 10.67 9.15 19.31
C ARG A 22 10.13 8.45 18.08
N GLY A 23 10.22 9.11 16.94
CA GLY A 23 9.77 8.50 15.70
C GLY A 23 10.23 9.23 14.45
N GLN A 24 9.90 8.62 13.33
CA GLN A 24 10.16 9.16 12.01
C GLN A 24 8.98 8.88 11.08
N VAL A 25 8.64 9.86 10.24
CA VAL A 25 7.57 9.78 9.27
C VAL A 25 8.10 9.99 7.85
N TRP A 26 7.47 9.34 6.87
CA TRP A 26 7.75 9.49 5.45
C TRP A 26 6.46 9.68 4.68
N ALA A 27 6.49 10.47 3.60
CA ALA A 27 5.36 10.61 2.70
C ALA A 27 5.42 9.58 1.56
N ALA A 28 4.30 8.94 1.23
CA ALA A 28 4.26 7.94 0.15
C ALA A 28 4.62 8.52 -1.23
N ASP A 29 4.32 9.79 -1.47
CA ASP A 29 4.62 10.52 -2.70
C ASP A 29 6.00 11.22 -2.66
N GLY A 30 6.76 11.09 -1.57
CA GLY A 30 8.04 11.76 -1.37
C GLY A 30 7.94 13.26 -1.05
N SER A 31 6.73 13.79 -0.85
CA SER A 31 6.52 15.18 -0.42
C SER A 31 7.14 15.45 0.95
N SER A 32 7.40 16.73 1.25
CA SER A 32 7.92 17.12 2.56
C SER A 32 6.92 16.76 3.67
N VAL A 33 7.46 16.26 4.77
CA VAL A 33 6.73 15.96 6.00
C VAL A 33 7.13 16.91 7.13
N ALA A 34 7.87 17.98 6.83
CA ALA A 34 8.31 18.95 7.84
C ALA A 34 7.13 19.78 8.37
N GLY A 35 7.10 20.06 9.66
CA GLY A 35 6.07 20.92 10.25
C GLY A 35 4.73 20.21 10.55
N LEU A 36 4.65 18.89 10.37
CA LEU A 36 3.49 18.11 10.79
C LEU A 36 3.45 18.01 12.32
N ARG A 37 2.25 18.11 12.88
CA ARG A 37 2.03 17.97 14.32
C ARG A 37 1.97 16.49 14.67
N VAL A 38 2.73 16.11 15.68
CA VAL A 38 2.69 14.79 16.28
C VAL A 38 2.14 14.91 17.69
N GLU A 39 0.94 14.40 17.92
CA GLU A 39 0.33 14.36 19.24
C GLU A 39 0.50 12.95 19.83
N VAL A 40 0.98 12.86 21.07
CA VAL A 40 1.13 11.61 21.79
C VAL A 40 0.31 11.69 23.07
N SER A 41 -0.52 10.68 23.33
CA SER A 41 -1.32 10.62 24.56
C SER A 41 -1.38 9.21 25.15
N GLY A 42 -1.59 9.16 26.47
CA GLY A 42 -1.80 7.95 27.25
C GLY A 42 -2.27 8.31 28.65
N GLY A 43 -3.40 7.74 29.08
CA GLY A 43 -4.05 8.05 30.34
C GLY A 43 -4.52 9.50 30.39
N ALA A 44 -4.14 10.22 31.43
CA ALA A 44 -4.37 11.66 31.55
C ALA A 44 -3.29 12.52 30.86
N TRP A 45 -2.18 11.91 30.41
CA TRP A 45 -1.07 12.62 29.80
C TRP A 45 -1.25 12.77 28.30
N ALA A 46 -0.99 13.98 27.80
CA ALA A 46 -0.88 14.27 26.38
C ALA A 46 0.17 15.37 26.16
N ASP A 47 0.96 15.24 25.10
CA ASP A 47 1.93 16.24 24.67
C ASP A 47 2.09 16.18 23.14
N SER A 48 2.79 17.15 22.56
CA SER A 48 2.99 17.20 21.12
C SER A 48 4.35 17.75 20.71
N ALA A 49 4.80 17.33 19.54
CA ALA A 49 5.98 17.85 18.86
C ALA A 49 5.65 18.17 17.40
N VAL A 50 6.65 18.69 16.69
CA VAL A 50 6.58 18.93 15.26
C VAL A 50 7.67 18.12 14.58
N THR A 51 7.38 17.59 13.39
CA THR A 51 8.38 16.87 12.59
C THR A 51 9.42 17.83 12.01
N ASP A 52 10.69 17.42 12.05
CA ASP A 52 11.79 18.13 11.40
C ASP A 52 11.80 17.91 9.86
N ALA A 53 12.80 18.49 9.18
CA ALA A 53 12.96 18.34 7.73
C ALA A 53 13.21 16.90 7.26
N ALA A 54 13.68 16.01 8.15
CA ALA A 54 13.86 14.59 7.90
C ALA A 54 12.68 13.74 8.39
N GLY A 55 11.60 14.37 8.84
CA GLY A 55 10.41 13.71 9.38
C GLY A 55 10.58 13.15 10.79
N ARG A 56 11.64 13.51 11.52
CA ARG A 56 11.86 13.03 12.89
C ARG A 56 11.09 13.86 13.89
N PHE A 57 10.66 13.21 14.97
CA PHE A 57 10.04 13.87 16.11
C PHE A 57 10.47 13.21 17.42
N ALA A 58 10.36 13.97 18.52
CA ALA A 58 10.54 13.48 19.87
C ALA A 58 9.57 14.20 20.81
N VAL A 59 8.81 13.43 21.59
CA VAL A 59 7.88 13.92 22.61
C VAL A 59 8.34 13.42 23.97
N ALA A 60 8.56 14.32 24.92
CA ALA A 60 9.01 13.96 26.26
C ALA A 60 7.90 13.23 27.01
N ARG A 61 8.17 12.08 27.62
CA ARG A 61 7.15 11.36 28.38
C ARG A 61 6.97 12.02 29.76
N GLY A 62 5.74 12.41 30.08
CA GLY A 62 5.40 12.84 31.43
C GLY A 62 5.41 11.68 32.43
N ALA A 63 5.70 11.97 33.70
CA ALA A 63 5.67 10.98 34.78
C ALA A 63 4.30 10.29 34.96
N GLU A 64 3.24 10.92 34.44
CA GLU A 64 1.84 10.47 34.53
C GLU A 64 1.39 9.57 33.37
N ALA A 65 2.29 9.19 32.45
CA ALA A 65 1.99 8.26 31.35
C ALA A 65 1.87 6.81 31.88
N GLY A 66 0.82 6.55 32.64
CA GLY A 66 0.54 5.27 33.31
C GLY A 66 0.09 4.15 32.37
N ASP A 67 -0.49 4.49 31.21
CA ASP A 67 -1.14 3.52 30.32
C ASP A 67 -0.20 2.47 29.70
N ASP A 68 -0.78 1.30 29.44
CA ASP A 68 -0.14 0.15 28.76
C ASP A 68 0.03 0.36 27.25
N SER A 69 -0.51 1.45 26.70
CA SER A 69 -0.32 1.86 25.32
C SER A 69 -0.34 3.38 25.17
N LEU A 70 0.37 3.88 24.16
CA LEU A 70 0.38 5.28 23.77
C LEU A 70 -0.31 5.42 22.41
N ARG A 71 -1.17 6.42 22.29
CA ARG A 71 -1.78 6.83 21.02
C ARG A 71 -0.92 7.91 20.40
N VAL A 72 -0.54 7.73 19.14
CA VAL A 72 0.26 8.69 18.36
C VAL A 72 -0.56 9.13 17.15
N VAL A 73 -0.76 10.44 17.00
CA VAL A 73 -1.41 11.05 15.84
C VAL A 73 -0.41 11.87 15.08
N VAL A 74 -0.34 11.67 13.77
CA VAL A 74 0.38 12.56 12.86
C VAL A 74 -0.66 13.22 11.95
N ASP A 75 -0.74 14.55 12.01
CA ASP A 75 -1.66 15.35 11.19
C ASP A 75 -1.05 16.73 10.88
N ALA A 76 -1.68 17.50 10.00
CA ALA A 76 -1.38 18.90 9.84
C ALA A 76 -1.69 19.67 11.13
N ALA A 77 -0.87 20.69 11.45
CA ALA A 77 -1.14 21.58 12.58
C ALA A 77 -2.47 22.35 12.39
N ASP A 78 -2.78 22.72 11.14
CA ASP A 78 -4.07 23.24 10.71
C ASP A 78 -4.79 22.20 9.84
N PRO A 79 -5.97 21.68 10.26
CA PRO A 79 -6.79 20.78 9.45
C PRO A 79 -7.14 21.28 8.04
N ALA A 80 -7.17 22.59 7.82
CA ALA A 80 -7.43 23.19 6.49
C ALA A 80 -6.28 22.96 5.51
N GLU A 81 -5.05 22.86 6.03
CA GLU A 81 -3.81 22.68 5.25
C GLU A 81 -3.40 21.21 5.09
N ARG A 82 -4.33 20.27 5.34
CA ARG A 82 -4.07 18.83 5.24
C ARG A 82 -3.71 18.40 3.82
N VAL A 83 -2.44 18.05 3.63
CA VAL A 83 -1.91 17.38 2.43
C VAL A 83 -1.95 15.86 2.56
N PHE A 84 -1.79 15.33 3.77
CA PHE A 84 -1.86 13.90 4.09
C PHE A 84 -3.15 13.55 4.83
N HIS A 85 -3.54 12.27 4.76
CA HIS A 85 -4.53 11.73 5.67
C HIS A 85 -3.96 11.68 7.09
N PRO A 86 -4.72 12.12 8.12
CA PRO A 86 -4.29 11.95 9.49
C PRO A 86 -4.04 10.48 9.76
N SER A 87 -2.99 10.19 10.52
CA SER A 87 -2.56 8.82 10.75
C SER A 87 -2.49 8.56 12.25
N VAL A 88 -3.17 7.50 12.69
CA VAL A 88 -3.31 7.15 14.10
C VAL A 88 -2.67 5.80 14.36
N ALA A 89 -1.64 5.80 15.21
CA ALA A 89 -0.96 4.61 15.70
C ALA A 89 -1.30 4.37 17.18
N VAL A 90 -1.33 3.09 17.57
CA VAL A 90 -1.37 2.66 18.97
C VAL A 90 -0.11 1.85 19.21
N VAL A 91 0.71 2.30 20.14
CA VAL A 91 2.04 1.74 20.46
C VAL A 91 1.95 1.12 21.84
N ALA A 92 2.25 -0.18 21.96
CA ALA A 92 2.26 -0.82 23.28
C ALA A 92 3.42 -0.29 24.14
N LYS A 93 3.23 -0.18 25.46
CA LYS A 93 4.27 0.31 26.39
C LYS A 93 5.54 -0.53 26.38
N ALA A 94 5.42 -1.85 26.18
CA ALA A 94 6.56 -2.76 26.01
C ALA A 94 7.35 -2.52 24.72
N GLN A 95 6.75 -1.80 23.76
CA GLN A 95 7.38 -1.31 22.53
C GLN A 95 7.70 0.20 22.64
N GLY A 96 7.54 0.81 23.82
CA GLY A 96 7.68 2.26 24.01
C GLY A 96 9.08 2.80 23.77
N ASP A 97 10.09 1.91 23.74
CA ASP A 97 11.47 2.21 23.38
C ASP A 97 11.74 1.98 21.87
N ASP A 98 10.83 1.33 21.14
CA ASP A 98 10.91 1.23 19.67
C ASP A 98 10.51 2.56 19.04
N GLU A 99 11.34 3.04 18.12
CA GLU A 99 11.05 4.23 17.31
C GLU A 99 9.73 4.06 16.53
N VAL A 100 8.83 5.04 16.66
CA VAL A 100 7.57 5.06 15.92
C VAL A 100 7.82 5.42 14.46
N ARG A 101 7.69 4.43 13.56
CA ARG A 101 7.98 4.59 12.13
C ARG A 101 6.72 4.46 11.28
N MET A 102 6.37 5.53 10.57
CA MET A 102 5.09 5.64 9.88
C MET A 102 5.23 6.18 8.45
N VAL A 103 4.49 5.59 7.50
CA VAL A 103 4.34 6.13 6.15
C VAL A 103 2.98 6.81 6.03
N LEU A 104 2.97 8.06 5.60
CA LEU A 104 1.79 8.90 5.45
C LEU A 104 1.22 8.77 4.04
N VAL A 105 -0.11 8.71 3.96
CA VAL A 105 -0.84 8.61 2.69
C VAL A 105 -1.26 10.00 2.25
N PRO A 106 -0.88 10.48 1.06
CA PRO A 106 -1.31 11.78 0.57
C PRO A 106 -2.80 11.75 0.24
N ARG A 107 -3.48 12.89 0.37
CA ARG A 107 -4.90 13.05 -0.02
C ARG A 107 -5.10 13.15 -1.52
N ARG A 108 -4.02 13.41 -2.27
CA ARG A 108 -4.00 13.50 -3.72
C ARG A 108 -2.75 12.82 -4.23
N TRP A 109 -2.89 12.00 -5.26
CA TRP A 109 -1.76 11.35 -5.90
C TRP A 109 -1.56 11.90 -7.30
N LYS A 110 -0.33 12.32 -7.61
CA LYS A 110 0.05 12.71 -8.97
C LYS A 110 0.72 11.53 -9.65
N ILE A 111 0.10 11.02 -10.72
CA ILE A 111 0.68 9.93 -11.51
C ILE A 111 1.97 10.43 -12.16
N ALA A 112 3.09 9.80 -11.83
CA ALA A 112 4.42 10.31 -12.20
C ALA A 112 4.84 9.96 -13.64
N GLY A 113 4.40 8.82 -14.16
CA GLY A 113 4.82 8.30 -15.46
C GLY A 113 3.69 7.60 -16.21
N GLY A 114 4.01 7.14 -17.43
CA GLY A 114 3.06 6.45 -18.29
C GLY A 114 2.14 7.40 -19.06
N SER A 115 1.16 6.84 -19.76
CA SER A 115 0.19 7.61 -20.56
C SER A 115 -0.76 8.46 -19.72
N LEU A 116 -0.86 8.19 -18.42
CA LEU A 116 -1.66 8.97 -17.47
C LEU A 116 -0.82 9.98 -16.66
N ALA A 117 0.46 10.15 -16.97
CA ALA A 117 1.37 11.05 -16.26
C ALA A 117 0.80 12.48 -16.15
N GLY A 118 0.98 13.09 -14.98
CA GLY A 118 0.48 14.44 -14.67
C GLY A 118 -0.96 14.48 -14.15
N SER A 119 -1.74 13.40 -14.32
CA SER A 119 -3.08 13.29 -13.72
C SER A 119 -3.00 13.34 -12.20
N VAL A 120 -3.91 14.09 -11.57
CA VAL A 120 -4.01 14.21 -10.11
C VAL A 120 -5.32 13.59 -9.65
N VAL A 121 -5.21 12.53 -8.86
CA VAL A 121 -6.35 11.73 -8.39
C VAL A 121 -6.53 11.95 -6.88
N PRO A 122 -7.74 12.31 -6.40
CA PRO A 122 -8.04 12.29 -4.97
C PRO A 122 -7.95 10.87 -4.42
N VAL A 123 -7.25 10.70 -3.30
CA VAL A 123 -7.11 9.43 -2.60
C VAL A 123 -7.95 9.49 -1.33
N SER A 124 -8.85 8.54 -1.16
CA SER A 124 -9.51 8.23 0.11
C SER A 124 -9.12 6.81 0.54
N VAL A 125 -8.56 6.70 1.73
CA VAL A 125 -8.12 5.43 2.31
C VAL A 125 -9.34 4.59 2.68
N VAL A 126 -10.40 5.22 3.20
CA VAL A 126 -11.71 4.60 3.43
C VAL A 126 -12.24 3.97 2.14
N ARG A 127 -12.33 4.72 1.02
CA ARG A 127 -12.76 4.16 -0.28
C ARG A 127 -11.91 2.96 -0.72
N GLY A 128 -10.61 3.02 -0.48
CA GLY A 128 -9.67 1.95 -0.81
C GLY A 128 -9.86 0.67 0.01
N PHE A 129 -10.28 0.78 1.27
CA PHE A 129 -10.56 -0.38 2.13
C PHE A 129 -12.03 -0.82 2.15
N THR A 130 -12.96 -0.04 1.58
CA THR A 130 -14.38 -0.41 1.49
C THR A 130 -14.53 -1.75 0.75
N PRO A 131 -15.04 -2.80 1.41
CA PRO A 131 -15.31 -4.07 0.75
C PRO A 131 -16.37 -3.92 -0.34
N THR A 132 -16.30 -4.75 -1.37
CA THR A 132 -17.28 -4.76 -2.47
C THR A 132 -18.68 -5.14 -2.02
N CYS A 133 -18.81 -5.93 -0.94
CA CYS A 133 -20.08 -6.32 -0.35
C CYS A 133 -20.03 -6.45 1.17
N ARG A 134 -21.21 -6.51 1.80
CA ARG A 134 -21.32 -6.85 3.23
C ARG A 134 -20.84 -8.30 3.45
N GLY A 135 -19.71 -8.46 4.14
CA GLY A 135 -19.11 -9.76 4.43
C GLY A 135 -18.00 -10.20 3.46
N CYS A 136 -17.76 -9.44 2.38
CA CYS A 136 -16.59 -9.63 1.53
C CYS A 136 -15.30 -9.32 2.32
N ALA A 137 -14.23 -10.08 2.05
CA ALA A 137 -13.03 -10.08 2.87
C ALA A 137 -12.18 -8.78 2.77
N SER A 138 -12.20 -8.07 1.63
CA SER A 138 -11.38 -6.87 1.43
C SER A 138 -11.91 -5.93 0.33
N GLY A 139 -11.46 -4.67 0.39
CA GLY A 139 -11.53 -3.72 -0.72
C GLY A 139 -10.28 -3.78 -1.61
N PHE A 140 -9.99 -2.69 -2.33
CA PHE A 140 -8.84 -2.56 -3.23
C PHE A 140 -7.53 -2.70 -2.45
N PHE A 141 -7.40 -1.98 -1.34
CA PHE A 141 -6.35 -2.24 -0.37
C PHE A 141 -6.73 -3.49 0.44
N ARG A 142 -5.94 -4.54 0.30
CA ARG A 142 -6.09 -5.75 1.11
C ARG A 142 -5.58 -5.49 2.52
N ARG A 143 -6.30 -5.99 3.52
CA ARG A 143 -5.81 -6.05 4.89
C ARG A 143 -4.92 -7.30 5.00
N ALA A 144 -3.66 -7.14 5.38
CA ALA A 144 -2.81 -8.28 5.68
C ALA A 144 -3.20 -8.85 7.06
N VAL A 145 -3.49 -10.15 7.12
CA VAL A 145 -3.50 -10.89 8.39
C VAL A 145 -2.05 -11.30 8.63
N ALA A 146 -1.42 -10.73 9.66
CA ALA A 146 -0.11 -11.19 10.09
C ALA A 146 -0.28 -12.56 10.75
N ASN A 147 0.39 -13.56 10.18
CA ASN A 147 0.64 -14.85 10.82
C ASN A 147 -0.59 -15.77 11.10
N LEU A 148 -0.29 -17.07 11.14
CA LEU A 148 -1.19 -18.17 11.53
C LEU A 148 -1.82 -17.99 12.93
N ALA A 149 -1.33 -17.04 13.72
CA ALA A 149 -1.84 -16.67 15.04
C ALA A 149 -2.91 -15.55 15.02
N GLY A 150 -3.29 -15.04 13.83
CA GLY A 150 -4.39 -14.09 13.69
C GLY A 150 -4.08 -12.65 14.14
N ALA A 151 -2.81 -12.29 14.33
CA ALA A 151 -2.44 -10.89 14.49
C ALA A 151 -2.71 -10.13 13.19
N ARG A 152 -3.09 -8.86 13.22
CA ARG A 152 -3.24 -8.08 11.99
C ARG A 152 -1.89 -7.46 11.65
N SER A 153 -1.43 -7.63 10.39
CA SER A 153 -0.23 -6.90 9.95
C SER A 153 -0.68 -5.54 9.52
N SER A 154 -0.07 -4.52 10.07
CA SER A 154 -0.21 -3.16 9.58
C SER A 154 0.67 -2.88 8.34
N THR A 155 1.38 -3.90 7.84
CA THR A 155 2.18 -3.83 6.62
C THR A 155 1.35 -4.16 5.39
N VAL A 156 1.53 -3.37 4.34
CA VAL A 156 0.90 -3.58 3.05
C VAL A 156 1.52 -4.83 2.38
N PRO A 157 0.72 -5.86 2.05
CA PRO A 157 1.24 -6.99 1.30
C PRO A 157 1.65 -6.52 -0.08
N ALA A 158 2.92 -6.69 -0.44
CA ALA A 158 3.46 -6.30 -1.74
C ALA A 158 4.77 -7.06 -2.03
N TRP A 159 5.20 -7.09 -3.28
CA TRP A 159 6.48 -7.65 -3.72
C TRP A 159 7.66 -6.86 -3.16
N ARG A 160 8.82 -7.52 -3.03
CA ARG A 160 10.06 -6.82 -2.64
C ARG A 160 10.46 -5.84 -3.75
N PRO A 161 11.08 -4.69 -3.43
CA PRO A 161 11.49 -3.73 -4.46
C PRO A 161 12.42 -4.32 -5.53
N GLY A 162 13.30 -5.25 -5.13
CA GLY A 162 14.22 -5.94 -6.04
C GLY A 162 13.57 -6.98 -6.96
N SER A 163 12.32 -7.35 -6.73
CA SER A 163 11.58 -8.33 -7.52
C SER A 163 11.20 -7.81 -8.90
N PHE A 164 11.07 -6.50 -9.06
CA PHE A 164 10.60 -5.89 -10.30
C PHE A 164 11.72 -5.75 -11.35
N PRO A 165 11.45 -6.03 -12.64
CA PRO A 165 10.19 -6.58 -13.16
C PRO A 165 10.01 -8.07 -12.82
N LEU A 166 8.79 -8.42 -12.41
CA LEU A 166 8.38 -9.77 -12.02
C LEU A 166 8.50 -10.72 -13.20
N ARG A 167 8.98 -11.93 -12.95
CA ARG A 167 9.10 -12.96 -13.98
C ARG A 167 7.72 -13.54 -14.26
N VAL A 168 7.31 -13.60 -15.51
CA VAL A 168 6.05 -14.22 -15.91
C VAL A 168 6.33 -15.41 -16.82
N ALA A 169 5.85 -16.59 -16.43
CA ALA A 169 5.97 -17.80 -17.22
C ALA A 169 4.60 -18.45 -17.45
N PHE A 170 4.43 -19.04 -18.63
CA PHE A 170 3.27 -19.86 -18.94
C PHE A 170 3.56 -21.29 -18.51
N ASP A 171 2.74 -21.83 -17.61
CA ASP A 171 2.85 -23.21 -17.17
C ASP A 171 2.21 -24.11 -18.23
N HIS A 172 3.07 -24.81 -18.96
CA HIS A 172 2.67 -25.71 -20.05
C HIS A 172 2.33 -27.12 -19.56
N GLU A 173 2.61 -27.44 -18.30
CA GLU A 173 2.41 -28.77 -17.72
C GLU A 173 1.07 -28.86 -16.99
N TYR A 174 0.69 -27.81 -16.28
CA TYR A 174 -0.55 -27.74 -15.50
C TYR A 174 -1.75 -27.20 -16.30
N THR A 175 -1.51 -26.66 -17.50
CA THR A 175 -2.57 -26.10 -18.33
C THR A 175 -3.51 -27.16 -18.91
N SER A 176 -4.82 -26.97 -18.73
CA SER A 176 -5.87 -27.84 -19.28
C SER A 176 -6.15 -27.62 -20.78
N GLU A 177 -5.61 -26.54 -21.36
CA GLU A 177 -5.65 -26.25 -22.79
C GLU A 177 -4.29 -25.77 -23.27
N ARG A 178 -3.94 -26.07 -24.53
CA ARG A 178 -2.67 -25.64 -25.11
C ARG A 178 -2.65 -24.12 -25.28
N ILE A 179 -1.74 -23.46 -24.56
CA ILE A 179 -1.42 -22.04 -24.75
C ILE A 179 -0.55 -21.88 -25.99
N THR A 180 -1.01 -21.10 -26.96
CA THR A 180 -0.31 -20.86 -28.23
C THR A 180 0.52 -19.58 -28.20
N GLY A 181 1.38 -19.38 -29.21
CA GLY A 181 2.10 -18.11 -29.37
C GLY A 181 1.17 -16.91 -29.56
N ARG A 182 -0.03 -17.11 -30.14
CA ARG A 182 -1.04 -16.05 -30.26
C ARG A 182 -1.61 -15.63 -28.91
N ASP A 183 -1.86 -16.61 -28.04
CA ASP A 183 -2.37 -16.37 -26.69
C ASP A 183 -1.33 -15.62 -25.85
N SER A 184 -0.08 -16.07 -25.92
CA SER A 184 1.06 -15.39 -25.28
C SER A 184 1.21 -13.95 -25.77
N ALA A 185 1.16 -13.71 -27.07
CA ALA A 185 1.25 -12.36 -27.63
C ALA A 185 0.09 -11.45 -27.18
N ALA A 186 -1.12 -12.02 -27.02
CA ALA A 186 -2.27 -11.26 -26.53
C ALA A 186 -2.13 -10.89 -25.05
N PHE A 187 -1.68 -11.85 -24.21
CA PHE A 187 -1.34 -11.58 -22.82
C PHE A 187 -0.32 -10.45 -22.68
N TRP A 188 0.78 -10.53 -23.44
CA TRP A 188 1.86 -9.55 -23.35
C TRP A 188 1.46 -8.16 -23.86
N ARG A 189 0.50 -8.06 -24.78
CA ARG A 189 -0.06 -6.77 -25.19
C ARG A 189 -0.82 -6.11 -24.04
N ASP A 190 -1.67 -6.85 -23.34
CA ASP A 190 -2.45 -6.32 -22.22
C ASP A 190 -1.53 -5.97 -21.03
N ALA A 191 -0.49 -6.78 -20.79
CA ALA A 191 0.55 -6.47 -19.80
C ALA A 191 1.29 -5.16 -20.15
N ALA A 192 1.70 -4.99 -21.42
CA ALA A 192 2.38 -3.78 -21.87
C ALA A 192 1.48 -2.54 -21.81
N GLU A 193 0.18 -2.69 -22.07
CA GLU A 193 -0.80 -1.61 -21.91
C GLU A 193 -0.92 -1.18 -20.44
N LEU A 194 -1.02 -2.15 -19.52
CA LEU A 194 -1.01 -1.88 -18.08
C LEU A 194 0.28 -1.16 -17.66
N GLU A 195 1.45 -1.65 -18.07
CA GLU A 195 2.75 -0.99 -17.79
C GLU A 195 2.82 0.43 -18.36
N SER A 196 2.27 0.65 -19.56
CA SER A 196 2.17 1.97 -20.19
C SER A 196 1.27 2.92 -19.40
N LEU A 197 0.17 2.45 -18.82
CA LEU A 197 -0.72 3.27 -17.98
C LEU A 197 -0.08 3.59 -16.63
N VAL A 198 0.56 2.60 -16.01
CA VAL A 198 1.22 2.73 -14.69
C VAL A 198 2.53 3.51 -14.79
N GLY A 199 3.20 3.51 -15.94
CA GLY A 199 4.48 4.16 -16.12
C GLY A 199 5.64 3.42 -15.46
N MET A 200 5.52 2.10 -15.28
CA MET A 200 6.51 1.25 -14.64
C MET A 200 6.61 -0.07 -15.39
N ARG A 201 7.82 -0.60 -15.51
CA ARG A 201 8.04 -1.97 -15.97
C ARG A 201 7.77 -2.93 -14.81
N LEU A 202 6.65 -3.64 -14.89
CA LEU A 202 6.13 -4.53 -13.86
C LEU A 202 6.48 -5.98 -14.14
N PHE A 203 6.54 -6.38 -15.42
CA PHE A 203 6.61 -7.76 -15.85
C PHE A 203 7.73 -7.99 -16.88
N ARG A 204 8.28 -9.21 -16.89
CA ARG A 204 9.20 -9.68 -17.93
C ARG A 204 8.96 -11.16 -18.22
N PRO A 205 9.16 -11.61 -19.47
CA PRO A 205 9.02 -13.02 -19.79
C PRO A 205 10.10 -13.86 -19.09
N ALA A 206 9.70 -15.05 -18.67
CA ALA A 206 10.56 -16.12 -18.19
C ALA A 206 10.08 -17.46 -18.78
N ARG A 207 10.98 -18.44 -18.85
CA ARG A 207 10.59 -19.82 -19.21
C ARG A 207 10.11 -20.54 -17.96
N PHE A 208 9.13 -21.42 -18.11
CA PHE A 208 8.61 -22.21 -16.99
C PHE A 208 9.70 -23.01 -16.26
N VAL A 209 10.63 -23.60 -17.00
CA VAL A 209 11.78 -24.33 -16.42
C VAL A 209 12.71 -23.46 -15.55
N ASP A 210 12.69 -22.14 -15.75
CA ASP A 210 13.48 -21.20 -14.93
C ASP A 210 12.68 -20.70 -13.71
N THR A 211 11.45 -21.21 -13.51
CA THR A 211 10.52 -20.82 -12.46
C THR A 211 10.27 -21.93 -11.45
N GLU A 212 11.02 -23.01 -11.50
CA GLU A 212 10.96 -24.02 -10.44
C GLU A 212 11.55 -23.44 -9.14
N PRO A 213 10.89 -23.70 -8.00
CA PRO A 213 11.49 -23.46 -6.69
C PRO A 213 12.84 -24.19 -6.57
N GLY A 214 13.86 -23.54 -6.03
CA GLY A 214 15.08 -24.25 -5.61
C GLY A 214 14.74 -25.27 -4.51
N GLU A 215 15.67 -26.19 -4.20
CA GLU A 215 15.44 -27.32 -3.26
C GLU A 215 14.85 -26.93 -1.88
N ASP A 216 14.87 -25.64 -1.49
CA ASP A 216 14.33 -25.15 -0.22
C ASP A 216 13.05 -24.30 -0.28
N HIS A 217 12.62 -23.64 -1.38
CA HIS A 217 11.54 -22.61 -1.32
C HIS A 217 10.77 -22.37 -2.62
N ASP A 218 9.46 -22.01 -2.51
CA ASP A 218 8.59 -21.43 -3.55
C ASP A 218 9.36 -20.54 -4.54
N PRO A 219 8.99 -20.51 -5.84
CA PRO A 219 9.74 -19.71 -6.79
C PRO A 219 9.59 -18.22 -6.49
N ASP A 220 10.68 -17.61 -6.00
CA ASP A 220 10.73 -16.20 -5.67
C ASP A 220 10.44 -15.34 -6.92
N ASP A 221 9.62 -14.30 -6.77
CA ASP A 221 9.43 -13.23 -7.77
C ASP A 221 8.85 -13.69 -9.12
N VAL A 222 8.00 -14.74 -9.11
CA VAL A 222 7.33 -15.25 -10.31
C VAL A 222 5.81 -15.07 -10.27
N VAL A 223 5.23 -14.81 -11.45
CA VAL A 223 3.82 -14.96 -11.77
C VAL A 223 3.66 -16.10 -12.77
N LEU A 224 2.98 -17.18 -12.39
CA LEU A 224 2.65 -18.27 -13.30
C LEU A 224 1.30 -18.05 -13.98
N VAL A 225 1.21 -18.42 -15.25
CA VAL A 225 0.00 -18.26 -16.07
C VAL A 225 -0.43 -19.61 -16.65
N TRP A 226 -1.66 -20.04 -16.41
CA TRP A 226 -2.18 -21.30 -16.96
C TRP A 226 -3.69 -21.29 -17.20
N VAL A 227 -4.17 -22.29 -17.94
CA VAL A 227 -5.60 -22.50 -18.20
C VAL A 227 -6.17 -23.59 -17.29
N GLU A 228 -7.24 -23.28 -16.58
CA GLU A 228 -7.95 -24.19 -15.66
C GLU A 228 -9.45 -24.23 -16.04
N ARG A 229 -9.87 -25.22 -16.84
CA ARG A 229 -11.28 -25.39 -17.26
C ARG A 229 -12.29 -25.52 -16.11
N GLY A 230 -11.84 -25.92 -14.92
CA GLY A 230 -12.67 -26.01 -13.71
C GLY A 230 -12.96 -24.65 -13.06
N LEU A 231 -12.28 -23.59 -13.49
CA LEU A 231 -12.42 -22.26 -12.91
C LEU A 231 -13.84 -21.72 -13.14
N ARG A 232 -14.50 -21.24 -12.08
CA ARG A 232 -15.86 -20.68 -12.18
C ARG A 232 -15.90 -19.29 -12.82
N ALA A 233 -14.83 -18.51 -12.63
CA ALA A 233 -14.66 -17.17 -13.20
C ALA A 233 -13.89 -17.25 -14.52
N ALA A 234 -13.97 -16.21 -15.36
CA ALA A 234 -13.19 -16.14 -16.61
C ALA A 234 -11.68 -16.10 -16.35
N GLY A 235 -11.27 -15.46 -15.25
CA GLY A 235 -9.90 -15.42 -14.77
C GLY A 235 -9.85 -15.37 -13.24
N LEU A 236 -8.66 -15.61 -12.70
CA LEU A 236 -8.35 -15.47 -11.29
C LEU A 236 -6.87 -15.16 -11.08
N GLY A 237 -6.60 -13.94 -10.66
CA GLY A 237 -5.33 -13.45 -10.18
C GLY A 237 -5.22 -13.66 -8.67
N SER A 238 -4.13 -14.28 -8.24
CA SER A 238 -3.87 -14.55 -6.82
C SER A 238 -2.40 -14.38 -6.48
N VAL A 239 -2.14 -14.21 -5.19
CA VAL A 239 -0.81 -14.13 -4.62
C VAL A 239 -0.70 -15.06 -3.42
N THR A 240 0.49 -15.61 -3.23
CA THR A 240 0.88 -16.34 -2.02
C THR A 240 1.99 -15.55 -1.33
N TYR A 241 1.96 -15.55 0.00
CA TYR A 241 2.90 -14.81 0.81
C TYR A 241 4.07 -15.71 1.23
N SER A 242 5.30 -15.19 1.13
CA SER A 242 6.48 -15.84 1.68
C SER A 242 6.56 -15.60 3.19
N GLY A 243 7.52 -16.28 3.86
CA GLY A 243 7.88 -15.94 5.24
C GLY A 243 8.16 -14.44 5.39
N GLY A 244 7.49 -13.79 6.36
CA GLY A 244 7.62 -12.35 6.60
C GLY A 244 6.50 -11.47 6.02
N GLY A 245 5.53 -12.02 5.29
CA GLY A 245 4.35 -11.29 4.81
C GLY A 245 4.54 -10.55 3.47
N ASP A 246 5.67 -10.74 2.81
CA ASP A 246 5.92 -10.32 1.44
C ASP A 246 5.16 -11.22 0.45
N ILE A 247 4.84 -10.68 -0.74
CA ILE A 247 4.39 -11.54 -1.84
C ILE A 247 5.62 -12.27 -2.38
N GLY A 248 5.57 -13.61 -2.36
CA GLY A 248 6.62 -14.46 -2.92
C GLY A 248 6.25 -15.07 -4.26
N TYR A 249 4.95 -15.27 -4.49
CA TYR A 249 4.42 -15.95 -5.67
C TYR A 249 3.11 -15.33 -6.14
N GLY A 250 2.94 -15.24 -7.45
CA GLY A 250 1.71 -14.81 -8.11
C GLY A 250 1.21 -15.86 -9.10
N ALA A 251 -0.09 -15.83 -9.36
CA ALA A 251 -0.71 -16.69 -10.36
C ALA A 251 -1.81 -15.94 -11.11
N VAL A 252 -1.89 -16.17 -12.42
CA VAL A 252 -3.02 -15.83 -13.27
C VAL A 252 -3.57 -17.11 -13.86
N ARG A 253 -4.78 -17.44 -13.45
CA ARG A 253 -5.53 -18.58 -13.99
C ARG A 253 -6.59 -18.09 -14.93
N LEU A 254 -6.75 -18.75 -16.06
CA LEU A 254 -7.82 -18.44 -17.02
C LEU A 254 -8.70 -19.67 -17.23
N HIS A 255 -10.00 -19.47 -17.39
CA HIS A 255 -10.92 -20.60 -17.60
C HIS A 255 -10.66 -21.35 -18.91
N ASN A 256 -10.28 -20.62 -19.96
CA ASN A 256 -9.98 -21.18 -21.29
C ASN A 256 -9.01 -20.28 -22.06
N THR A 257 -8.41 -20.81 -23.13
CA THR A 257 -7.49 -20.07 -24.01
C THR A 257 -8.14 -18.86 -24.68
N ILE A 258 -9.44 -18.92 -24.93
CA ILE A 258 -10.22 -17.82 -25.49
C ILE A 258 -10.13 -16.55 -24.61
N SER A 259 -9.95 -16.71 -23.30
CA SER A 259 -9.83 -15.60 -22.34
C SER A 259 -8.60 -14.72 -22.55
N PHE A 260 -7.56 -15.22 -23.25
CA PHE A 260 -6.42 -14.39 -23.65
C PHE A 260 -6.76 -13.37 -24.74
N THR A 261 -7.77 -13.64 -25.57
CA THR A 261 -7.99 -12.90 -26.82
C THR A 261 -9.38 -12.27 -26.96
N ARG A 262 -10.37 -12.67 -26.15
CA ARG A 262 -11.74 -12.21 -26.32
C ARG A 262 -12.03 -10.88 -25.63
N SER A 263 -12.61 -9.98 -26.43
CA SER A 263 -13.23 -8.71 -26.02
C SER A 263 -14.51 -8.85 -25.17
N GLN A 264 -15.01 -10.06 -24.89
CA GLN A 264 -16.23 -10.22 -24.10
C GLN A 264 -16.01 -9.87 -22.62
N VAL A 265 -14.76 -9.98 -22.15
CA VAL A 265 -14.36 -9.47 -20.84
C VAL A 265 -13.17 -8.53 -21.06
N PRO A 266 -13.39 -7.32 -21.60
CA PRO A 266 -12.31 -6.36 -21.78
C PRO A 266 -11.59 -6.11 -20.46
N GLY A 267 -10.26 -6.00 -20.53
CA GLY A 267 -9.42 -5.73 -19.37
C GLY A 267 -9.21 -6.94 -18.46
N LEU A 268 -9.64 -8.15 -18.82
CA LEU A 268 -9.48 -9.34 -17.97
C LEU A 268 -8.01 -9.59 -17.60
N ILE A 269 -7.09 -9.62 -18.57
CA ILE A 269 -5.67 -9.87 -18.26
C ILE A 269 -5.10 -8.77 -17.38
N ALA A 270 -5.41 -7.50 -17.66
CA ALA A 270 -5.00 -6.38 -16.81
C ALA A 270 -5.57 -6.52 -15.38
N HIS A 271 -6.85 -6.90 -15.24
CA HIS A 271 -7.50 -7.16 -13.96
C HIS A 271 -6.75 -8.24 -13.16
N GLU A 272 -6.51 -9.40 -13.78
CA GLU A 272 -5.84 -10.51 -13.09
C GLU A 272 -4.37 -10.17 -12.77
N LEU A 273 -3.66 -9.48 -13.67
CA LEU A 273 -2.30 -9.01 -13.42
C LEU A 273 -2.24 -8.03 -12.24
N VAL A 274 -3.21 -7.11 -12.13
CA VAL A 274 -3.28 -6.16 -11.01
C VAL A 274 -3.49 -6.91 -9.69
N HIS A 275 -4.29 -7.98 -9.65
CA HIS A 275 -4.37 -8.84 -8.47
C HIS A 275 -3.03 -9.47 -8.07
N THR A 276 -2.18 -9.82 -9.03
CA THR A 276 -0.84 -10.35 -8.73
C THR A 276 0.06 -9.32 -8.04
N LEU A 277 -0.27 -8.03 -8.10
CA LEU A 277 0.46 -6.97 -7.42
C LEU A 277 0.02 -6.74 -5.96
N GLY A 278 -0.95 -7.51 -5.45
CA GLY A 278 -1.35 -7.48 -4.04
C GLY A 278 -2.65 -6.73 -3.75
N VAL A 279 -3.35 -6.23 -4.77
CA VAL A 279 -4.59 -5.46 -4.58
C VAL A 279 -5.86 -6.32 -4.80
N GLY A 280 -6.97 -5.90 -4.22
CA GLY A 280 -8.28 -6.54 -4.30
C GLY A 280 -9.23 -5.88 -5.29
N HIS A 281 -10.52 -6.21 -5.18
CA HIS A 281 -11.58 -5.56 -5.95
C HIS A 281 -12.05 -4.26 -5.28
N THR A 282 -12.75 -3.43 -6.04
CA THR A 282 -13.41 -2.21 -5.55
C THR A 282 -14.83 -2.11 -6.08
N CYS A 283 -15.69 -1.38 -5.39
CA CYS A 283 -16.93 -0.85 -5.96
C CYS A 283 -17.05 0.66 -5.73
N SER A 284 -15.95 1.29 -5.28
CA SER A 284 -15.92 2.67 -4.84
C SER A 284 -15.71 3.66 -5.99
N TRP A 285 -15.25 3.21 -7.16
CA TRP A 285 -15.04 4.00 -8.38
C TRP A 285 -15.21 3.17 -9.66
N TYR A 286 -15.27 3.86 -10.80
CA TYR A 286 -15.25 3.25 -12.12
C TYR A 286 -13.88 2.63 -12.39
N SER A 287 -13.83 1.30 -12.48
CA SER A 287 -12.60 0.53 -12.28
C SER A 287 -12.56 -0.74 -13.12
N VAL A 288 -11.39 -1.12 -13.62
CA VAL A 288 -11.17 -2.48 -14.15
C VAL A 288 -11.26 -3.51 -13.03
N MET A 289 -10.94 -3.12 -11.79
CA MET A 289 -11.01 -3.93 -10.57
C MET A 289 -12.42 -3.94 -9.95
N ALA A 290 -13.43 -3.46 -10.67
CA ALA A 290 -14.81 -3.58 -10.23
C ALA A 290 -15.21 -5.06 -10.14
N ASP A 291 -15.81 -5.47 -9.02
CA ASP A 291 -16.40 -6.80 -8.92
C ASP A 291 -17.58 -6.91 -9.89
N VAL A 292 -17.38 -7.69 -10.96
CA VAL A 292 -18.34 -7.79 -12.06
C VAL A 292 -19.67 -8.42 -11.65
N THR A 293 -19.70 -9.16 -10.55
CA THR A 293 -20.91 -9.81 -10.02
C THR A 293 -21.67 -8.91 -9.06
N ILE A 294 -20.98 -8.01 -8.36
CA ILE A 294 -21.55 -7.19 -7.29
C ILE A 294 -21.83 -5.76 -7.76
N CYS A 295 -20.92 -5.15 -8.52
CA CYS A 295 -21.03 -3.76 -8.97
C CYS A 295 -20.75 -3.60 -10.48
N PRO A 296 -21.54 -4.25 -11.35
CA PRO A 296 -21.32 -4.25 -12.79
C PRO A 296 -21.35 -2.85 -13.43
N LEU A 297 -22.09 -1.89 -12.86
CA LEU A 297 -22.17 -0.52 -13.36
C LEU A 297 -20.90 0.31 -13.09
N GLN A 298 -20.03 -0.15 -12.19
CA GLN A 298 -18.73 0.48 -11.92
C GLN A 298 -17.60 -0.11 -12.77
N ARG A 299 -17.93 -1.01 -13.71
CA ARG A 299 -16.92 -1.74 -14.47
C ARG A 299 -16.37 -0.92 -15.63
N SER A 300 -15.07 -0.71 -15.61
CA SER A 300 -14.29 -0.22 -16.76
C SER A 300 -13.74 -1.38 -17.60
N PRO A 301 -13.68 -1.24 -18.93
CA PRO A 301 -13.02 -2.22 -19.80
C PRO A 301 -11.49 -2.16 -19.75
N ALA A 302 -10.90 -1.16 -19.09
CA ALA A 302 -9.46 -0.94 -18.99
C ALA A 302 -9.11 -0.22 -17.66
N PRO A 303 -7.85 -0.31 -17.17
CA PRO A 303 -7.45 0.42 -15.97
C PRO A 303 -7.69 1.93 -16.09
N THR A 304 -8.27 2.53 -15.06
CA THR A 304 -8.53 3.98 -15.00
C THR A 304 -7.43 4.73 -14.26
N ALA A 305 -7.49 6.07 -14.26
CA ALA A 305 -6.57 6.88 -13.45
C ALA A 305 -6.70 6.60 -11.95
N GLU A 306 -7.91 6.31 -11.45
CA GLU A 306 -8.10 5.89 -10.05
C GLU A 306 -7.43 4.54 -9.79
N ASP A 307 -7.55 3.56 -10.69
CA ASP A 307 -6.86 2.26 -10.56
C ASP A 307 -5.33 2.44 -10.48
N VAL A 308 -4.76 3.25 -11.39
CA VAL A 308 -3.31 3.50 -11.43
C VAL A 308 -2.84 4.27 -10.21
N ALA A 309 -3.55 5.31 -9.79
CA ALA A 309 -3.17 6.10 -8.61
C ALA A 309 -3.20 5.27 -7.33
N TYR A 310 -4.26 4.48 -7.11
CA TYR A 310 -4.37 3.61 -5.94
C TYR A 310 -3.33 2.49 -5.98
N LEU A 311 -3.02 1.92 -7.15
CA LEU A 311 -1.95 0.94 -7.31
C LEU A 311 -0.58 1.55 -6.99
N GLN A 312 -0.27 2.76 -7.50
CA GLN A 312 0.99 3.45 -7.20
C GLN A 312 1.12 3.78 -5.70
N VAL A 313 0.04 4.21 -5.04
CA VAL A 313 0.01 4.37 -3.58
C VAL A 313 0.34 3.04 -2.90
N HIS A 314 -0.32 1.95 -3.29
CA HIS A 314 -0.09 0.62 -2.70
C HIS A 314 1.39 0.18 -2.83
N LEU A 315 1.98 0.32 -4.02
CA LEU A 315 3.37 -0.03 -4.28
C LEU A 315 4.35 0.86 -3.49
N ALA A 316 4.10 2.18 -3.44
CA ALA A 316 4.93 3.11 -2.69
C ALA A 316 4.89 2.84 -1.18
N MET A 317 3.70 2.57 -0.63
CA MET A 317 3.52 2.20 0.77
C MET A 317 4.27 0.91 1.10
N GLY A 318 4.10 -0.15 0.29
CA GLY A 318 4.80 -1.42 0.50
C GLY A 318 6.32 -1.27 0.46
N ARG A 319 6.85 -0.48 -0.49
CA ARG A 319 8.28 -0.17 -0.57
C ARG A 319 8.76 0.58 0.68
N LEU A 320 8.15 1.71 1.03
CA LEU A 320 8.61 2.55 2.15
C LEU A 320 8.48 1.84 3.50
N GLN A 321 7.42 1.05 3.70
CA GLN A 321 7.28 0.25 4.92
C GLN A 321 8.42 -0.77 5.08
N ARG A 322 8.89 -1.36 3.98
CA ARG A 322 10.06 -2.25 4.01
C ARG A 322 11.37 -1.50 4.19
N ASP A 323 11.64 -0.52 3.33
CA ASP A 323 12.89 0.24 3.31
C ASP A 323 13.19 0.88 4.69
N HIS A 324 12.14 1.30 5.39
CA HIS A 324 12.26 1.96 6.70
C HIS A 324 11.82 1.11 7.89
N ARG A 325 11.37 -0.13 7.67
CA ARG A 325 10.73 -0.99 8.70
C ARG A 325 9.58 -0.27 9.40
N ALA A 326 8.82 0.52 8.65
CA ALA A 326 7.69 1.29 9.19
C ALA A 326 6.51 0.37 9.45
N ARG A 327 6.12 0.25 10.72
CA ARG A 327 4.98 -0.58 11.13
C ARG A 327 3.66 0.06 10.73
N TRP A 328 3.56 1.39 10.74
CA TRP A 328 2.30 2.09 10.46
C TRP A 328 2.26 2.66 9.04
N GLY A 329 1.08 2.57 8.42
CA GLY A 329 0.86 2.96 7.02
C GLY A 329 -0.62 3.09 6.70
N LEU A 330 -1.09 2.35 5.70
CA LEU A 330 -2.49 2.42 5.22
C LEU A 330 -3.52 2.21 6.34
N ASP A 331 -3.30 1.29 7.28
CA ASP A 331 -4.22 1.07 8.41
C ASP A 331 -4.25 2.25 9.41
N ALA A 332 -3.10 2.90 9.63
CA ALA A 332 -3.03 4.08 10.50
C ALA A 332 -3.76 5.27 9.86
N ALA A 333 -3.58 5.45 8.55
CA ALA A 333 -4.31 6.46 7.79
C ALA A 333 -5.81 6.17 7.73
N LEU A 334 -6.21 4.90 7.56
CA LEU A 334 -7.62 4.49 7.60
C LEU A 334 -8.26 4.87 8.94
N ARG A 335 -7.57 4.54 10.04
CA ARG A 335 -8.02 4.88 11.40
C ARG A 335 -8.18 6.39 11.57
N GLY A 336 -7.19 7.17 11.13
CA GLY A 336 -7.26 8.62 11.22
C GLY A 336 -8.38 9.22 10.37
N GLU A 337 -8.56 8.77 9.12
CA GLU A 337 -9.65 9.24 8.24
C GLU A 337 -11.02 8.97 8.87
N GLN A 338 -11.20 7.81 9.52
CA GLN A 338 -12.44 7.43 10.21
C GLN A 338 -12.68 8.20 11.53
N GLU A 339 -11.66 8.32 12.38
CA GLU A 339 -11.77 8.93 13.71
C GLU A 339 -11.86 10.46 13.64
N MET A 340 -11.12 11.10 12.73
CA MET A 340 -10.94 12.55 12.72
C MET A 340 -11.87 13.29 11.75
N ARG A 341 -12.94 12.62 11.29
CA ARG A 341 -14.00 13.16 10.41
C ARG A 341 -13.43 13.98 9.25
N VAL A 342 -12.43 13.44 8.57
CA VAL A 342 -11.86 14.09 7.39
C VAL A 342 -12.97 14.15 6.32
N PRO A 343 -13.37 15.34 5.85
CA PRO A 343 -14.38 15.42 4.81
C PRO A 343 -13.87 14.69 3.56
N ASN A 344 -14.61 13.67 3.12
CA ASN A 344 -14.40 13.05 1.82
C ASN A 344 -14.63 14.13 0.76
N THR A 345 -13.55 14.68 0.19
CA THR A 345 -13.62 15.59 -0.95
C THR A 345 -13.97 14.81 -2.21
N THR A 346 -15.23 14.41 -2.32
CA THR A 346 -15.92 14.09 -3.58
C THR A 346 -17.43 14.12 -3.30
N LEU A 347 -18.10 15.20 -3.68
CA LEU A 347 -19.49 15.27 -4.21
C LEU A 347 -19.90 16.73 -4.48
N ALA A 348 -19.09 17.48 -5.24
CA ALA A 348 -19.52 18.74 -5.85
C ALA A 348 -18.86 18.86 -7.22
N GLY A 349 -19.49 18.31 -8.26
CA GLY A 349 -19.01 18.54 -9.63
C GLY A 349 -19.18 17.41 -10.64
N MET A 350 -20.12 16.49 -10.48
CA MET A 350 -20.64 15.70 -11.60
C MET A 350 -22.16 15.55 -11.41
N LYS A 351 -22.90 16.50 -11.97
CA LYS A 351 -24.27 16.31 -12.43
C LYS A 351 -24.23 16.10 -13.93
#